data_AF-A0A133XLG8-F1
#
_entry.id   AF-A0A133XLG8-F1
#
_cell.length_a   1.000
_cell.length_b   1.000
_cell.length_c   1.000
_cell.angle_alpha   90.00
_cell.angle_beta   90.00
_cell.angle_gamma   90.00
#
_symmetry.space_group_name_H-M   'P 1'
#
loop_
_entity.id
_entity.type
_entity.pdbx_description
1 polymer ?
#
loop_
_entity_poly.entity_id
_entity_poly.type
_entity_poly.pdbx_seq_one_letter_code
_entity_poly.pdbx_strand_id
1 'polypeptide(L)'
;MKHPSLLIQAALCMALASCSSSPPAPQASAPQPSEAPISHRNGQLDLALASGNYSCELGKSVKVEREYREQVNYRIQLGWNGRSYQLERDNSFSGLPRFKDKAGKMVWVDLPWKGLLLDGKTSKPLANDCRMPGSATPPAA
;
A
#
# COMPACT_ATOMS: atom_id res chain seq x y z
N MET A 1 47.41 2.94 -41.85
CA MET A 1 48.65 2.95 -41.03
C MET A 1 48.33 2.21 -39.73
N LYS A 2 48.23 0.87 -39.66
CA LYS A 2 49.26 -0.19 -39.55
C LYS A 2 50.39 0.05 -38.54
N HIS A 3 50.11 -0.38 -37.29
CA HIS A 3 50.95 -1.00 -36.23
C HIS A 3 52.20 -0.23 -35.72
N PRO A 4 52.80 -0.52 -34.53
CA PRO A 4 52.76 -1.77 -33.74
C PRO A 4 52.73 -1.54 -32.18
N SER A 5 52.47 -2.55 -31.33
CA SER A 5 53.45 -3.32 -30.51
C SER A 5 54.14 -2.49 -29.41
N LEU A 6 54.39 -2.89 -28.16
CA LEU A 6 54.60 -4.19 -27.51
C LEU A 6 54.53 -3.96 -25.97
N LEU A 7 54.12 -4.99 -25.23
CA LEU A 7 54.50 -5.40 -23.86
C LEU A 7 55.40 -4.45 -23.01
N ILE A 8 55.05 -4.26 -21.73
CA ILE A 8 55.95 -4.46 -20.58
C ILE A 8 55.11 -4.60 -19.29
N GLN A 9 55.70 -5.38 -18.39
CA GLN A 9 55.17 -6.14 -17.29
C GLN A 9 55.38 -5.43 -15.94
N ALA A 10 54.48 -5.71 -14.99
CA ALA A 10 54.66 -5.73 -13.53
C ALA A 10 55.37 -4.56 -12.83
N ALA A 11 54.66 -3.93 -11.88
CA ALA A 11 55.23 -3.65 -10.56
C ALA A 11 54.13 -3.40 -9.52
N LEU A 12 54.19 -4.24 -8.50
CA LEU A 12 53.53 -4.18 -7.22
C LEU A 12 53.91 -2.87 -6.48
N CYS A 13 52.94 -2.02 -6.17
CA CYS A 13 53.07 -1.02 -5.10
C CYS A 13 51.95 -1.23 -4.08
N MET A 14 52.30 -1.91 -3.00
CA MET A 14 51.58 -1.82 -1.73
C MET A 14 51.67 -0.37 -1.25
N ALA A 15 50.52 0.29 -1.12
CA ALA A 15 50.39 1.50 -0.33
C ALA A 15 49.45 1.20 0.83
N LEU A 16 50.01 1.25 2.04
CA LEU A 16 49.32 1.15 3.31
C LEU A 16 48.35 2.34 3.45
N ALA A 17 47.05 2.09 3.27
CA ALA A 17 46.01 3.05 3.62
C ALA A 17 45.53 2.76 5.04
N SER A 18 46.15 3.43 6.01
CA SER A 18 45.64 3.56 7.38
C SER A 18 44.44 4.51 7.34
N CYS A 19 43.22 3.99 7.51
CA CYS A 19 42.05 4.80 7.82
C CYS A 19 41.60 4.49 9.24
N SER A 20 41.85 5.49 10.08
CA SER A 20 41.47 5.59 11.49
C SER A 20 40.01 5.20 11.70
N SER A 21 39.78 4.15 12.50
CA SER A 21 38.45 3.74 12.94
C SER A 21 37.99 4.69 14.05
N SER A 22 37.15 5.67 13.71
CA SER A 22 36.45 6.47 14.72
C SER A 22 35.27 5.66 15.26
N PRO A 23 35.02 5.67 16.58
CA PRO A 23 33.85 5.01 17.15
C PRO A 23 32.56 5.63 16.58
N PRO A 24 31.52 4.83 16.30
CA PRO A 24 30.27 5.36 15.78
C PRO A 24 29.63 6.26 16.85
N ALA A 25 29.50 7.54 16.52
CA ALA A 25 28.61 8.43 17.24
C ALA A 25 27.19 7.86 17.17
N PRO A 26 26.37 7.98 18.24
CA PRO A 26 24.97 7.58 18.20
C PRO A 26 24.28 8.34 17.06
N GLN A 27 23.91 7.61 16.01
CA GLN A 27 23.11 8.15 14.93
C GLN A 27 21.74 8.49 15.52
N ALA A 28 21.52 9.78 15.75
CA ALA A 28 20.18 10.32 15.93
C ALA A 28 19.38 9.90 14.70
N SER A 29 18.44 8.96 14.91
CA SER A 29 17.60 8.43 13.86
C SER A 29 16.85 9.59 13.20
N ALA A 30 17.10 9.80 11.90
CA ALA A 30 16.23 10.62 11.08
C ALA A 30 14.81 10.03 11.14
N PRO A 31 13.74 10.84 11.08
CA PRO A 31 12.37 10.33 11.08
C PRO A 31 12.18 9.42 9.85
N GLN A 32 12.03 8.12 10.08
CA GLN A 32 11.52 7.21 9.05
C GLN A 32 10.07 7.62 8.75
N PRO A 33 9.66 7.69 7.46
CA PRO A 33 8.25 7.82 7.11
C PRO A 33 7.48 6.71 7.84
N SER A 34 6.49 7.07 8.66
CA SER A 34 5.67 6.09 9.39
C SER A 34 4.99 5.16 8.40
N GLU A 35 5.51 3.95 8.27
CA GLU A 35 4.79 2.83 7.68
C GLU A 35 3.51 2.63 8.49
N ALA A 36 2.35 2.80 7.86
CA ALA A 36 1.09 2.52 8.52
C ALA A 36 1.13 1.08 9.08
N PRO A 37 0.71 0.82 10.33
CA PRO A 37 0.82 -0.50 10.93
C PRO A 37 -0.02 -1.51 10.13
N ILE A 38 0.66 -2.43 9.46
CA ILE A 38 0.10 -3.57 8.73
C ILE A 38 0.01 -4.73 9.73
N SER A 39 -1.20 -5.04 10.22
CA SER A 39 -1.44 -6.13 11.19
C SER A 39 -2.41 -7.17 10.63
N HIS A 40 -2.34 -8.42 11.06
CA HIS A 40 -3.30 -9.45 10.64
C HIS A 40 -4.33 -9.74 11.74
N ARG A 41 -5.62 -9.75 11.38
CA ARG A 41 -6.77 -10.05 12.24
C ARG A 41 -7.75 -10.94 11.47
N ASN A 42 -8.14 -12.07 12.06
CA ASN A 42 -9.06 -13.05 11.44
C ASN A 42 -8.64 -13.48 10.02
N GLY A 43 -7.33 -13.65 9.77
CA GLY A 43 -6.81 -14.04 8.46
C GLY A 43 -6.82 -12.94 7.39
N GLN A 44 -7.30 -11.75 7.71
CA GLN A 44 -7.20 -10.56 6.86
C GLN A 44 -6.19 -9.57 7.42
N LEU A 45 -5.66 -8.76 6.53
CA LEU A 45 -4.89 -7.60 6.88
C LEU A 45 -5.80 -6.54 7.53
N ASP A 46 -5.21 -5.72 8.37
CA ASP A 46 -5.83 -4.55 8.97
C ASP A 46 -5.05 -3.33 8.48
N LEU A 47 -5.68 -2.62 7.55
CA LEU A 47 -5.10 -1.48 6.87
C LEU A 47 -5.69 -0.20 7.47
N ALA A 48 -4.82 0.68 7.97
CA ALA A 48 -5.20 2.00 8.45
C ALA A 48 -5.39 2.98 7.28
N LEU A 49 -6.45 2.79 6.49
CA LEU A 49 -6.82 3.68 5.39
C LEU A 49 -7.76 4.79 5.86
N ALA A 50 -7.60 6.01 5.32
CA ALA A 50 -8.39 7.18 5.71
C ALA A 50 -9.83 7.13 5.18
N SER A 51 -10.80 7.55 5.98
CA SER A 51 -12.15 7.87 5.48
C SER A 51 -12.15 9.08 4.54
N GLY A 52 -13.09 9.13 3.60
CA GLY A 52 -13.34 10.28 2.74
C GLY A 52 -13.77 9.91 1.33
N ASN A 53 -13.57 10.85 0.39
CA ASN A 53 -13.91 10.67 -1.02
C ASN A 53 -12.70 10.12 -1.79
N TYR A 54 -12.84 8.90 -2.28
CA TYR A 54 -11.86 8.24 -3.11
C TYR A 54 -12.13 8.54 -4.59
N SER A 55 -11.13 9.08 -5.27
CA SER A 55 -11.15 9.27 -6.71
C SER A 55 -10.73 7.97 -7.40
N CYS A 56 -11.57 7.47 -8.29
CA CYS A 56 -11.37 6.22 -9.00
C CYS A 56 -11.04 6.47 -10.47
N GLU A 57 -10.64 5.42 -11.18
CA GLU A 57 -10.48 5.51 -12.63
C GLU A 57 -11.77 5.93 -13.35
N LEU A 58 -11.63 6.44 -14.57
CA LEU A 58 -12.76 6.86 -15.43
C LEU A 58 -13.64 7.96 -14.79
N GLY A 59 -13.08 8.79 -13.91
CA GLY A 59 -13.77 9.91 -13.28
C GLY A 59 -14.82 9.51 -12.24
N LYS A 60 -14.83 8.25 -11.80
CA LYS A 60 -15.73 7.75 -10.77
C LYS A 60 -15.28 8.20 -9.38
N SER A 61 -16.20 8.21 -8.41
CA SER A 61 -15.91 8.53 -7.02
C SER A 61 -16.68 7.62 -6.07
N VAL A 62 -16.03 7.21 -4.99
CA VAL A 62 -16.64 6.44 -3.90
C VAL A 62 -16.38 7.16 -2.59
N LYS A 63 -17.42 7.42 -1.79
CA LYS A 63 -17.23 7.91 -0.42
C LYS A 63 -17.13 6.72 0.53
N VAL A 64 -16.14 6.71 1.42
CA VAL A 64 -15.96 5.64 2.41
C VAL A 64 -15.79 6.26 3.79
N GLU A 65 -16.69 5.96 4.71
CA GLU A 65 -16.56 6.28 6.12
C GLU A 65 -16.34 5.00 6.91
N ARG A 66 -15.24 4.90 7.64
CA ARG A 66 -14.83 3.71 8.39
C ARG A 66 -15.22 3.79 9.86
N GLU A 67 -15.72 2.67 10.39
CA GLU A 67 -16.05 2.50 11.80
C GLU A 67 -15.09 1.49 12.43
N TYR A 68 -14.47 1.89 13.55
CA TYR A 68 -13.47 1.10 14.24
C TYR A 68 -14.00 0.55 15.56
N ARG A 69 -13.60 -0.68 15.88
CA ARG A 69 -13.80 -1.31 17.19
C ARG A 69 -12.51 -2.04 17.54
N GLU A 70 -11.96 -1.79 18.73
CA GLU A 70 -10.70 -2.41 19.17
C GLU A 70 -9.57 -2.26 18.13
N GLN A 71 -9.49 -1.06 17.53
CA GLN A 71 -8.57 -0.68 16.45
C GLN A 71 -8.78 -1.39 15.10
N VAL A 72 -9.77 -2.28 14.99
CA VAL A 72 -10.10 -2.96 13.74
C VAL A 72 -11.21 -2.20 13.02
N ASN A 73 -11.01 -1.89 11.74
CA ASN A 73 -12.10 -1.42 10.89
C ASN A 73 -13.08 -2.58 10.63
N TYR A 74 -14.25 -2.56 11.26
CA TYR A 74 -15.21 -3.67 11.22
C TYR A 74 -16.42 -3.39 10.32
N ARG A 75 -16.64 -2.13 9.96
CA ARG A 75 -17.77 -1.67 9.14
C ARG A 75 -17.42 -0.40 8.40
N ILE A 76 -17.99 -0.23 7.22
CA ILE A 76 -17.92 1.02 6.46
C ILE A 76 -19.31 1.48 6.02
N GLN A 77 -19.51 2.79 5.99
CA GLN A 77 -20.58 3.44 5.25
C GLN A 77 -20.03 3.88 3.89
N LEU A 78 -20.58 3.33 2.81
CA LEU A 78 -20.11 3.53 1.45
C LEU A 78 -21.12 4.33 0.63
N GLY A 79 -20.71 5.47 0.08
CA GLY A 79 -21.47 6.28 -0.86
C GLY A 79 -21.10 5.96 -2.30
N TRP A 80 -22.08 5.53 -3.09
CA TRP A 80 -21.90 5.17 -4.51
C TRP A 80 -23.16 5.49 -5.32
N ASN A 81 -23.00 6.15 -6.48
CA ASN A 81 -24.08 6.52 -7.39
C ASN A 81 -25.30 7.15 -6.68
N GLY A 82 -25.05 8.11 -5.79
CA GLY A 82 -26.09 8.84 -5.04
C GLY A 82 -26.78 8.03 -3.93
N ARG A 83 -26.29 6.83 -3.61
CA ARG A 83 -26.86 5.96 -2.58
C ARG A 83 -25.81 5.64 -1.50
N SER A 84 -26.29 5.38 -0.29
CA SER A 84 -25.46 4.95 0.85
C SER A 84 -25.69 3.48 1.14
N TYR A 85 -24.61 2.77 1.45
CA TYR A 85 -24.60 1.33 1.71
C TYR A 85 -23.80 1.06 2.99
N GLN A 86 -24.35 0.26 3.89
CA GLN A 86 -23.62 -0.24 5.04
C GLN A 86 -22.99 -1.58 4.66
N LEU A 87 -21.66 -1.67 4.76
CA LEU A 87 -20.91 -2.89 4.48
C LEU A 87 -20.16 -3.31 5.75
N GLU A 88 -20.22 -4.60 6.07
CA GLU A 88 -19.53 -5.19 7.23
C GLU A 88 -18.33 -6.00 6.77
N ARG A 89 -17.27 -6.04 7.58
CA ARG A 89 -16.09 -6.84 7.28
C ARG A 89 -16.49 -8.31 7.14
N ASP A 90 -16.13 -8.90 6.01
CA ASP A 90 -16.40 -10.30 5.70
C ASP A 90 -15.32 -11.19 6.30
N ASN A 91 -15.49 -11.60 7.55
CA ASN A 91 -14.53 -12.44 8.27
C ASN A 91 -14.34 -13.86 7.66
N SER A 92 -15.17 -14.27 6.69
CA SER A 92 -14.98 -15.55 5.98
C SER A 92 -13.91 -15.48 4.88
N PHE A 93 -13.47 -14.26 4.52
CA PHE A 93 -12.43 -14.02 3.53
C PHE A 93 -11.06 -13.92 4.21
N SER A 94 -9.98 -14.22 3.47
CA SER A 94 -8.59 -14.06 3.92
C SER A 94 -7.80 -13.13 3.00
N GLY A 95 -6.67 -12.63 3.47
CA GLY A 95 -5.82 -11.71 2.69
C GLY A 95 -6.21 -10.25 2.91
N LEU A 96 -6.79 -9.59 1.90
CA LEU A 96 -7.11 -8.16 2.00
C LEU A 96 -8.42 -7.89 2.77
N PRO A 97 -8.53 -6.75 3.48
CA PRO A 97 -9.80 -6.37 4.12
C PRO A 97 -10.93 -6.30 3.08
N ARG A 98 -11.94 -7.13 3.27
CA ARG A 98 -13.12 -7.21 2.41
C ARG A 98 -14.36 -6.86 3.23
N PHE A 99 -15.22 -6.00 2.69
CA PHE A 99 -16.48 -5.60 3.29
C PHE A 99 -17.63 -5.91 2.34
N LYS A 100 -18.76 -6.39 2.85
CA LYS A 100 -19.95 -6.71 2.05
C LYS A 100 -21.20 -6.17 2.69
N ASP A 101 -22.18 -5.80 1.88
CA ASP A 101 -23.51 -5.46 2.38
C ASP A 101 -24.25 -6.73 2.84
N LYS A 102 -25.30 -6.56 3.65
CA LYS A 102 -26.10 -7.67 4.18
C LYS A 102 -26.67 -8.59 3.08
N ALA A 103 -26.96 -8.04 1.90
CA ALA A 103 -27.51 -8.79 0.78
C ALA A 103 -26.43 -9.43 -0.12
N GLY A 104 -25.14 -9.17 0.12
CA GLY A 104 -24.03 -9.65 -0.71
C GLY A 104 -24.05 -9.12 -2.15
N LYS A 105 -24.68 -7.96 -2.39
CA LYS A 105 -24.78 -7.32 -3.70
C LYS A 105 -23.69 -6.29 -3.94
N MET A 106 -23.03 -5.82 -2.88
CA MET A 106 -21.96 -4.85 -2.96
C MET A 106 -20.78 -5.33 -2.14
N VAL A 107 -19.58 -5.25 -2.72
CA VAL A 107 -18.35 -5.59 -2.02
C VAL A 107 -17.33 -4.47 -2.20
N TRP A 108 -16.73 -4.05 -1.08
CA TRP A 108 -15.56 -3.18 -1.07
C TRP A 108 -14.34 -3.96 -0.62
N VAL A 109 -13.21 -3.79 -1.31
CA VAL A 109 -11.93 -4.37 -0.94
C VAL A 109 -10.92 -3.24 -0.72
N ASP A 110 -10.31 -3.21 0.46
CA ASP A 110 -9.18 -2.33 0.74
C ASP A 110 -7.89 -2.98 0.22
N LEU A 111 -7.13 -2.25 -0.58
CA LEU A 111 -5.74 -2.55 -0.93
C LEU A 111 -4.83 -1.55 -0.19
N PRO A 112 -3.53 -1.80 -0.02
CA PRO A 112 -2.70 -0.96 0.85
C PRO A 112 -2.61 0.52 0.45
N TRP A 113 -2.88 0.87 -0.82
CA TRP A 113 -2.86 2.26 -1.32
C TRP A 113 -4.07 2.61 -2.22
N LYS A 114 -5.03 1.70 -2.37
CA LYS A 114 -6.23 1.92 -3.19
C LYS A 114 -7.40 1.06 -2.72
N GLY A 115 -8.56 1.26 -3.30
CA GLY A 115 -9.75 0.46 -3.06
C GLY A 115 -10.41 0.01 -4.36
N LEU A 116 -11.27 -0.99 -4.22
CA LEU A 116 -12.00 -1.60 -5.32
C LEU A 116 -13.45 -1.86 -4.89
N LEU A 117 -14.40 -1.31 -5.65
CA LEU A 117 -15.82 -1.59 -5.50
C LEU A 117 -16.23 -2.64 -6.53
N LEU A 118 -16.84 -3.72 -6.08
CA LEU A 118 -17.29 -4.84 -6.89
C LEU A 118 -18.81 -5.02 -6.78
N ASP A 119 -19.40 -5.48 -7.88
CA ASP A 119 -20.71 -6.11 -7.85
C ASP A 119 -20.59 -7.45 -7.11
N GLY A 120 -21.34 -7.61 -6.03
CA GLY A 120 -21.19 -8.76 -5.13
C GLY A 120 -21.65 -10.09 -5.73
N LYS A 121 -22.46 -10.07 -6.79
CA LYS A 121 -22.94 -11.30 -7.46
C LYS A 121 -22.00 -11.78 -8.54
N THR A 122 -21.50 -10.84 -9.34
CA THR A 122 -20.68 -11.13 -10.53
C THR A 122 -19.19 -10.97 -10.28
N SER A 123 -18.81 -10.37 -9.15
CA SER A 123 -17.44 -9.96 -8.83
C SER A 123 -16.81 -9.01 -9.86
N LYS A 124 -17.62 -8.38 -10.73
CA LYS A 124 -17.14 -7.41 -11.72
C LYS A 124 -16.86 -6.06 -11.06
N PRO A 125 -15.79 -5.35 -11.47
CA PRO A 125 -15.52 -3.99 -10.98
C PRO A 125 -16.63 -3.00 -11.32
N LEU A 126 -17.15 -2.32 -10.30
CA LEU A 126 -18.03 -1.16 -10.44
C LEU A 126 -17.22 0.14 -10.44
N ALA A 127 -16.19 0.21 -9.59
CA ALA A 127 -15.20 1.27 -9.55
C ALA A 127 -13.85 0.68 -9.16
N ASN A 128 -12.81 0.96 -9.95
CA ASN A 128 -11.47 0.40 -9.78
C ASN A 128 -10.46 1.53 -9.52
N ASP A 129 -9.29 1.15 -8.99
CA ASP A 129 -8.18 2.06 -8.72
C ASP A 129 -8.57 3.32 -7.92
N CYS A 130 -9.46 3.14 -6.94
CA CYS A 130 -9.95 4.22 -6.09
C CYS A 130 -8.88 4.64 -5.08
N ARG A 131 -8.42 5.90 -5.11
CA ARG A 131 -7.37 6.42 -4.24
C ARG A 131 -7.89 7.59 -3.41
N MET A 132 -7.45 7.65 -2.17
CA MET A 132 -7.65 8.83 -1.34
C MET A 132 -6.62 9.89 -1.76
N PRO A 133 -6.99 11.16 -1.99
CA PRO A 133 -6.02 12.21 -2.22
C PRO A 133 -4.95 12.22 -1.12
N GLY A 134 -3.67 12.17 -1.52
CA GLY A 134 -2.54 12.13 -0.59
C GLY A 134 -2.13 10.75 -0.08
N SER A 135 -2.81 9.65 -0.48
CA SER A 135 -2.30 8.30 -0.19
C SER A 135 -1.03 8.02 -1.02
N ALA A 136 0.04 7.53 -0.38
CA ALA A 136 1.27 7.17 -1.06
C ALA A 136 1.02 6.11 -2.14
N THR A 137 1.35 6.43 -3.40
CA THR A 137 1.39 5.43 -4.47
C THR A 137 2.70 4.67 -4.35
N PRO A 138 2.72 3.32 -4.38
CA PRO A 138 3.97 2.59 -4.38
C PRO A 138 4.78 2.93 -5.63
N PRO A 139 6.12 2.86 -5.57
CA PRO A 139 6.94 2.94 -6.76
C PRO A 139 6.50 1.88 -7.77
N ALA A 140 6.43 2.26 -9.05
CA ALA A 140 6.21 1.28 -10.12
C ALA A 140 7.35 0.27 -10.10
N ALA A 141 6.99 -1.02 -10.06
CA ALA A 141 7.93 -2.14 -10.14
C ALA A 141 8.50 -2.30 -11.56
#